data_AF-I4K7W8-F1
#
_entry.id   AF-I4K7W8-F1
#
_cell.length_a   1.000
_cell.length_b   1.000
_cell.length_c   1.000
_cell.angle_alpha   90.00
_cell.angle_beta   90.00
_cell.angle_gamma   90.00
#
_symmetry.space_group_name_H-M   'P 1'
#
loop_
_entity.id
_entity.type
_entity.pdbx_description
1 polymer ?
#
loop_
_entity_poly.entity_id
_entity_poly.type
_entity_poly.pdbx_seq_one_letter_code
_entity_poly.pdbx_strand_id
1 'polypeptide(L)'
;MGPVSGRRRRALVCKKNVIFEKVLLTLIQRDENDHVYKGGLPSPFVSQMNQFSVRSELGMPYKSIGPSKLPGSGSKKSGGWDAYRLHQETHPGVRVGFSYNAEMMVETLTFALCSGE
;
A
#
# COMPACT_ATOMS: atom_id res chain seq x y z
N MET A 1 -14.21 13.11 65.58
CA MET A 1 -14.02 13.59 64.19
C MET A 1 -12.93 12.75 63.55
N GLY A 2 -13.27 11.87 62.59
CA GLY A 2 -12.31 11.02 61.86
C GLY A 2 -12.22 11.43 60.39
N PRO A 3 -11.11 11.16 59.68
CA PRO A 3 -10.90 11.70 58.36
C PRO A 3 -11.75 10.98 57.31
N VAL A 4 -12.36 11.76 56.43
CA VAL A 4 -13.18 11.31 55.30
C VAL A 4 -12.27 10.66 54.26
N SER A 5 -12.49 9.37 54.00
CA SER A 5 -11.79 8.59 52.97
C SER A 5 -12.14 9.11 51.57
N GLY A 6 -11.18 9.78 50.94
CA GLY A 6 -11.27 10.24 49.56
C GLY A 6 -11.18 9.08 48.57
N ARG A 7 -12.27 8.79 47.86
CA ARG A 7 -12.28 7.87 46.71
C ARG A 7 -11.35 8.39 45.61
N ARG A 8 -10.16 7.81 45.46
CA ARG A 8 -9.32 7.96 44.28
C ARG A 8 -10.04 7.33 43.08
N ARG A 9 -10.59 8.16 42.18
CA ARG A 9 -10.99 7.70 40.84
C ARG A 9 -9.70 7.45 40.06
N ARG A 10 -9.41 6.17 39.74
CA ARG A 10 -8.38 5.86 38.74
C ARG A 10 -8.89 6.37 37.40
N ALA A 11 -8.16 7.27 36.77
CA ALA A 11 -8.37 7.59 35.37
C ALA A 11 -8.14 6.32 34.55
N LEU A 12 -9.10 5.93 33.73
CA LEU A 12 -8.84 4.96 32.67
C LEU A 12 -7.87 5.61 31.71
N VAL A 13 -6.65 5.08 31.63
CA VAL A 13 -5.71 5.43 30.55
C VAL A 13 -6.31 4.84 29.28
N CYS A 14 -6.93 5.70 28.46
CA CYS A 14 -7.44 5.28 27.16
C CYS A 14 -6.23 4.99 26.26
N LYS A 15 -5.97 3.71 26.01
CA LYS A 15 -4.93 3.31 25.04
C LYS A 15 -5.33 3.85 23.67
N LYS A 16 -4.41 4.56 23.01
CA LYS A 16 -4.62 5.08 21.66
C LYS A 16 -4.78 3.90 20.70
N ASN A 17 -5.90 3.84 19.99
CA ASN A 17 -6.07 2.95 18.84
C ASN A 17 -5.38 3.58 17.64
N VAL A 18 -4.65 2.78 16.86
CA VAL A 18 -4.02 3.18 15.59
C VAL A 18 -4.71 2.45 14.45
N ILE A 19 -4.87 3.13 13.31
CA ILE A 19 -5.45 2.55 12.10
C ILE A 19 -4.29 2.14 11.19
N PHE A 20 -4.37 0.93 10.64
CA PHE A 20 -3.43 0.48 9.63
C PHE A 20 -3.83 1.06 8.27
N GLU A 21 -3.07 2.06 7.80
CA GLU A 21 -3.43 2.80 6.59
C GLU A 21 -2.91 2.18 5.31
N LYS A 22 -1.77 1.48 5.35
CA LYS A 22 -1.08 1.03 4.14
C LYS A 22 -0.14 -0.14 4.38
N VAL A 23 -0.17 -1.12 3.48
CA VAL A 23 0.84 -2.19 3.33
C VAL A 23 1.48 -2.08 1.96
N LEU A 24 2.80 -2.33 1.88
CA LEU A 24 3.54 -2.47 0.64
C LEU A 24 4.20 -3.85 0.59
N LEU A 25 4.09 -4.52 -0.55
CA LEU A 25 4.69 -5.81 -0.80
C LEU A 25 5.68 -5.67 -1.96
N THR A 26 6.96 -5.89 -1.70
CA THR A 26 8.00 -5.89 -2.72
C THR A 26 7.99 -7.23 -3.46
N LEU A 27 7.71 -7.23 -4.75
CA LEU A 27 7.66 -8.43 -5.60
C LEU A 27 8.95 -8.62 -6.41
N ILE A 28 9.63 -7.52 -6.74
CA ILE A 28 10.94 -7.52 -7.41
C ILE A 28 11.90 -6.69 -6.57
N GLN A 29 13.08 -7.22 -6.30
CA GLN A 29 14.13 -6.55 -5.53
C GLN A 29 14.66 -5.34 -6.31
N ARG A 30 14.70 -4.15 -5.70
CA ARG A 30 15.28 -2.95 -6.34
C ARG A 30 16.68 -2.65 -5.83
N ASP A 31 16.88 -2.81 -4.54
CA ASP A 31 18.17 -2.57 -3.89
C ASP A 31 18.58 -3.78 -3.03
N GLU A 32 19.86 -3.90 -2.68
CA GLU A 32 20.42 -5.05 -1.96
C GLU A 32 19.75 -5.34 -0.61
N ASN A 33 19.16 -4.31 0.00
CA ASN A 33 18.48 -4.40 1.30
C ASN A 33 16.97 -4.72 1.20
N ASP A 34 16.42 -4.80 -0.01
CA ASP A 34 15.00 -5.13 -0.18
C ASP A 34 14.74 -6.62 0.04
N HIS A 35 13.68 -6.93 0.79
CA HIS A 35 13.19 -8.30 0.95
C HIS A 35 12.00 -8.56 0.03
N VAL A 36 12.17 -9.50 -0.91
CA VAL A 36 11.09 -9.91 -1.81
C VAL A 36 10.07 -10.75 -1.04
N TYR A 37 8.82 -10.32 -1.07
CA TYR A 37 7.68 -11.05 -0.51
C TYR A 37 7.49 -12.38 -1.24
N LYS A 38 7.43 -13.48 -0.49
CA LYS A 38 7.26 -14.86 -1.01
C LYS A 38 5.94 -15.51 -0.60
N GLY A 39 5.08 -14.80 0.13
CA GLY A 39 3.78 -15.33 0.56
C GLY A 39 2.78 -15.41 -0.59
N GLY A 40 1.66 -16.08 -0.34
CA GLY A 40 0.52 -16.07 -1.25
C GLY A 40 -0.07 -14.67 -1.40
N LEU A 41 -0.61 -14.39 -2.59
CA LEU A 41 -1.38 -13.18 -2.88
C LEU A 41 -2.84 -13.56 -3.12
N PRO A 42 -3.81 -12.74 -2.69
CA PRO A 42 -5.21 -13.00 -2.96
C PRO A 42 -5.51 -12.78 -4.44
N SER A 43 -6.47 -13.55 -4.98
CA SER A 43 -6.99 -13.32 -6.33
C SER A 43 -7.49 -11.87 -6.48
N PRO A 44 -7.22 -11.18 -7.60
CA PRO A 44 -6.57 -11.66 -8.83
C PRO A 44 -5.05 -11.43 -8.88
N PHE A 45 -4.41 -11.06 -7.77
CA PHE A 45 -2.99 -10.70 -7.76
C PHE A 45 -2.09 -11.93 -7.74
N VAL A 46 -1.00 -11.88 -8.50
CA VAL A 46 0.01 -12.95 -8.58
C VAL A 46 1.41 -12.37 -8.39
N SER A 47 2.39 -13.21 -8.05
CA SER A 47 3.75 -12.76 -7.72
C SER A 47 4.53 -12.19 -8.91
N GLN A 48 4.14 -12.54 -10.14
CA GLN A 48 4.73 -12.03 -11.38
C GLN A 48 3.64 -11.42 -12.26
N MET A 49 3.64 -10.11 -12.39
CA MET A 49 2.67 -9.33 -13.17
C MET A 49 3.40 -8.26 -13.97
N ASN A 50 2.81 -7.84 -15.08
CA ASN A 50 3.24 -6.66 -15.82
C ASN A 50 2.07 -5.68 -15.99
N GLN A 51 2.36 -4.45 -16.44
CA GLN A 51 1.32 -3.45 -16.60
C GLN A 51 0.19 -3.92 -17.53
N PHE A 52 0.51 -4.63 -18.61
CA PHE A 52 -0.48 -5.12 -19.56
C PHE A 52 -1.44 -6.11 -18.91
N SER A 53 -0.94 -7.11 -18.18
CA SER A 53 -1.77 -8.10 -17.49
C SER A 53 -2.64 -7.45 -16.41
N VAL A 54 -2.09 -6.50 -15.65
CA VAL A 54 -2.86 -5.75 -14.64
C VAL A 54 -4.01 -4.98 -15.27
N ARG A 55 -3.77 -4.28 -16.38
CA ARG A 55 -4.81 -3.52 -17.09
C ARG A 55 -5.83 -4.41 -17.78
N SER A 56 -5.42 -5.58 -18.25
CA SER A 56 -6.35 -6.56 -18.81
C SER A 56 -7.32 -7.09 -17.76
N GLU A 57 -6.86 -7.28 -16.52
CA GLU A 57 -7.65 -7.84 -15.42
C GLU A 57 -8.51 -6.78 -14.72
N LEU A 58 -7.94 -5.62 -14.41
CA LEU A 58 -8.58 -4.56 -13.61
C LEU A 58 -9.16 -3.42 -14.44
N GLY A 59 -8.95 -3.43 -15.76
CA GLY A 59 -9.31 -2.34 -16.65
C GLY A 59 -8.37 -1.13 -16.54
N MET A 60 -8.90 0.05 -16.89
CA MET A 60 -8.13 1.29 -16.89
C MET A 60 -7.98 1.86 -15.46
N PRO A 61 -6.77 2.25 -15.06
CA PRO A 61 -6.55 2.84 -13.74
C PRO A 61 -7.20 4.23 -13.65
N TYR A 62 -7.67 4.59 -12.45
CA TYR A 62 -8.19 5.94 -12.22
C TYR A 62 -7.08 6.99 -12.13
N LYS A 63 -5.85 6.55 -11.84
CA LYS A 63 -4.65 7.40 -11.81
C LYS A 63 -3.47 6.61 -12.32
N SER A 64 -2.71 7.20 -13.23
CA SER A 64 -1.53 6.60 -13.84
C SER A 64 -0.44 7.65 -13.98
N ILE A 65 0.79 7.28 -13.66
CA ILE A 65 1.99 8.07 -13.94
C ILE A 65 2.92 7.18 -14.77
N GLY A 66 3.33 7.67 -15.93
CA GLY A 66 4.21 6.94 -16.83
C GLY A 66 5.67 6.89 -16.36
N PRO A 67 6.54 6.21 -17.12
CA PRO A 67 7.95 6.13 -16.83
C PRO A 67 8.60 7.51 -16.68
N SER A 68 9.43 7.67 -15.66
CA SER A 68 10.13 8.93 -15.39
C SER A 68 11.53 8.69 -14.83
N LYS A 69 12.41 9.69 -15.00
CA LYS A 69 13.72 9.69 -14.35
C LYS A 69 13.52 10.09 -12.89
N LEU A 70 14.00 9.28 -11.97
CA LEU A 70 13.96 9.63 -10.55
C LEU A 70 14.95 10.77 -10.27
N PRO A 71 14.53 11.88 -9.65
CA PRO A 71 15.43 12.97 -9.30
C PRO A 71 16.51 12.47 -8.33
N GLY A 72 17.79 12.78 -8.61
CA GLY A 72 18.90 12.46 -7.72
C GLY A 72 19.40 11.00 -7.74
N SER A 73 18.81 10.11 -8.57
CA SER A 73 19.16 8.67 -8.57
C SER A 73 20.24 8.26 -9.58
N GLY A 74 20.98 9.20 -10.17
CA GLY A 74 22.11 8.89 -11.04
C GLY A 74 21.75 8.05 -12.28
N SER A 75 20.57 8.26 -12.86
CA SER A 75 20.03 7.62 -14.10
C SER A 75 19.11 6.41 -13.91
N LYS A 76 18.73 6.02 -12.68
CA LYS A 76 17.71 4.98 -12.49
C LYS A 76 16.35 5.46 -13.06
N LYS A 77 15.80 4.69 -14.01
CA LYS A 77 14.47 4.93 -14.59
C LYS A 77 13.42 4.19 -13.77
N SER A 78 12.32 4.86 -13.42
CA SER A 78 11.11 4.20 -12.96
C SER A 78 10.20 3.91 -14.15
N GLY A 79 9.49 2.78 -14.13
CA GLY A 79 8.39 2.49 -15.07
C GLY A 79 7.10 3.25 -14.74
N GLY A 80 7.08 4.01 -13.64
CA GLY A 80 5.90 4.73 -13.19
C GLY A 80 5.00 3.86 -12.30
N TRP A 81 3.72 4.20 -12.24
CA TRP A 81 2.74 3.48 -11.43
C TRP A 81 1.29 3.70 -11.88
N ASP A 82 0.44 2.71 -11.60
CA ASP A 82 -1.01 2.77 -11.77
C ASP A 82 -1.72 2.58 -10.42
N ALA A 83 -2.87 3.22 -10.24
CA ALA A 83 -3.73 3.05 -9.06
C ALA A 83 -5.18 2.77 -9.44
N TYR A 84 -5.80 1.90 -8.66
CA TYR A 84 -7.16 1.41 -8.81
C TYR A 84 -7.91 1.54 -7.49
N ARG A 85 -9.20 1.90 -7.56
CA ARG A 85 -10.11 1.76 -6.42
C ARG A 85 -10.62 0.32 -6.45
N LEU A 86 -10.53 -0.38 -5.33
CA LEU A 86 -11.15 -1.70 -5.24
C LEU A 86 -12.68 -1.56 -5.21
N HIS A 87 -13.38 -2.64 -5.54
CA HIS A 87 -14.84 -2.67 -5.55
C HIS A 87 -15.40 -2.16 -4.22
N GLN A 88 -16.22 -1.11 -4.28
CA GLN A 88 -16.71 -0.43 -3.08
C GLN A 88 -17.62 -1.30 -2.21
N GLU A 89 -18.28 -2.29 -2.80
CA GLU A 89 -19.16 -3.21 -2.09
C GLU A 89 -18.38 -4.22 -1.22
N THR A 90 -17.21 -4.67 -1.69
CA THR A 90 -16.41 -5.68 -0.99
C THR A 90 -15.26 -5.07 -0.20
N HIS A 91 -14.68 -3.98 -0.68
CA HIS A 91 -13.52 -3.30 -0.09
C HIS A 91 -13.71 -1.77 -0.10
N PRO A 92 -14.70 -1.25 0.66
CA PRO A 92 -15.00 0.17 0.69
C PRO A 92 -13.79 0.98 1.16
N GLY A 93 -13.48 2.05 0.42
CA GLY A 93 -12.42 2.98 0.80
C GLY A 93 -11.02 2.37 0.75
N VAL A 94 -10.78 1.37 -0.11
CA VAL A 94 -9.44 0.81 -0.34
C VAL A 94 -9.02 1.05 -1.79
N ARG A 95 -7.74 1.38 -1.97
CA ARG A 95 -7.08 1.41 -3.27
C ARG A 95 -5.91 0.44 -3.31
N VAL A 96 -5.65 -0.04 -4.52
CA VAL A 96 -4.45 -0.81 -4.84
C VAL A 96 -3.58 -0.01 -5.81
N GLY A 97 -2.28 0.01 -5.55
CA GLY A 97 -1.28 0.66 -6.38
C GLY A 97 -0.23 -0.33 -6.87
N PHE A 98 0.19 -0.17 -8.12
CA PHE A 98 1.21 -0.97 -8.78
C PHE A 98 2.33 -0.06 -9.23
N SER A 99 3.55 -0.24 -8.70
CA SER A 99 4.74 0.44 -9.25
C SER A 99 5.47 -0.48 -10.20
N TYR A 100 6.05 0.11 -11.24
CA TYR A 100 6.69 -0.64 -12.32
C TYR A 100 8.20 -0.37 -12.42
N ASN A 101 8.96 -1.41 -12.76
CA ASN A 101 10.36 -1.27 -13.16
C ASN A 101 10.47 -0.75 -14.61
N ALA A 102 11.70 -0.59 -15.10
CA ALA A 102 11.95 -0.13 -16.47
C ALA A 102 11.37 -1.06 -17.55
N GLU A 103 11.21 -2.36 -17.25
CA GLU A 103 10.61 -3.39 -18.10
C GLU A 103 9.08 -3.48 -17.96
N MET A 104 8.45 -2.55 -17.21
CA MET A 104 7.01 -2.52 -16.94
C MET A 104 6.47 -3.72 -16.15
N MET A 105 7.36 -4.44 -15.44
CA MET A 105 7.01 -5.47 -14.47
C MET A 105 6.63 -4.84 -13.13
N VAL A 106 5.67 -5.43 -12.43
CA VAL A 106 5.22 -4.94 -11.12
C VAL A 106 6.32 -5.22 -10.08
N GLU A 107 6.94 -4.16 -9.58
CA GLU A 107 7.94 -4.24 -8.51
C GLU A 107 7.31 -4.24 -7.13
N THR A 108 6.22 -3.48 -6.95
CA THR A 108 5.60 -3.30 -5.65
C THR A 108 4.10 -3.21 -5.77
N LEU A 109 3.43 -3.96 -4.91
CA LEU A 109 1.99 -3.93 -4.71
C LEU A 109 1.68 -3.17 -3.42
N THR A 110 0.85 -2.14 -3.52
CA THR A 110 0.44 -1.32 -2.38
C THR A 110 -1.05 -1.48 -2.14
N PHE A 111 -1.47 -1.80 -0.92
CA PHE A 111 -2.85 -1.65 -0.50
C PHE A 111 -2.93 -0.50 0.50
N ALA A 112 -3.83 0.44 0.28
CA ALA A 112 -3.97 1.61 1.15
C ALA A 112 -5.43 2.02 1.32
N LEU A 113 -5.75 2.57 2.49
CA LEU A 113 -7.02 3.24 2.73
C LEU A 113 -7.09 4.53 1.91
N CYS A 114 -8.28 4.83 1.40
CA CYS A 114 -8.66 6.09 0.79
C CYS A 114 -9.07 7.07 1.90
N SER A 115 -8.20 7.34 2.87
CA SER A 115 -8.50 8.30 3.93
C SER A 115 -8.24 9.73 3.42
N GLY A 116 -9.32 10.49 3.20
CA GLY A 116 -9.31 11.96 3.08
C GLY A 116 -8.87 12.56 1.74
N GLU A 117 -9.43 12.10 0.61
CA GLU A 117 -9.46 12.89 -0.64
C GLU A 117 -10.73 13.75 -0.72
#